data_AF-A0A1L8ZCA2-F1
#
_entry.id   AF-A0A1L8ZCA2-F1
#
_cell.length_a   1.000
_cell.length_b   1.000
_cell.length_c   1.000
_cell.angle_alpha   90.00
_cell.angle_beta   90.00
_cell.angle_gamma   90.00
#
_symmetry.space_group_name_H-M   'P 1'
#
loop_
_entity.id
_entity.type
_entity.pdbx_description
1 polymer ?
#
loop_
_entity_poly.entity_id
_entity_poly.type
_entity_poly.pdbx_seq_one_letter_code
_entity_poly.pdbx_strand_id
1 'polypeptide(L)'
;MYDLPLIDNLPVIKRARFFYLYDIHGKRYLDLYLNGGKNFLGYRVQGLNRLFKQTMSRGLISPYPSVFKNQFVNLVFTFFKEAGSVYIFRLEKDAKEFLLSLTGKNK
;
A
#
# COMPACT_ATOMS: atom_id res chain seq x y z
N MET A 1 -1.76 -9.01 8.77
CA MET A 1 -2.75 -10.08 8.54
C MET A 1 -4.10 -9.40 8.70
N TYR A 2 -4.95 -9.39 7.67
CA TYR A 2 -6.26 -8.73 7.76
C TYR A 2 -7.15 -9.50 8.73
N ASP A 3 -8.08 -8.81 9.40
CA ASP A 3 -9.17 -9.47 10.12
C ASP A 3 -10.14 -10.10 9.10
N LEU A 4 -9.73 -11.25 8.57
CA LEU A 4 -10.48 -12.10 7.64
C LEU A 4 -11.96 -12.29 8.02
N PRO A 5 -12.33 -12.55 9.31
CA PRO A 5 -13.73 -12.77 9.66
C PRO A 5 -14.64 -11.56 9.43
N LEU A 6 -14.10 -10.32 9.43
CA LEU A 6 -14.90 -9.14 9.13
C LEU A 6 -15.16 -9.01 7.63
N ILE A 7 -14.15 -9.32 6.81
CA ILE A 7 -14.20 -9.20 5.35
C ILE A 7 -15.15 -10.25 4.77
N ASP A 8 -15.16 -11.46 5.31
CA ASP A 8 -16.00 -12.56 4.83
C ASP A 8 -17.51 -12.30 5.01
N ASN A 9 -17.87 -11.40 5.93
CA ASN A 9 -19.26 -10.99 6.18
C ASN A 9 -19.71 -9.76 5.37
N LEU A 10 -18.83 -9.18 4.55
CA LEU A 10 -19.19 -8.02 3.72
C LEU A 10 -20.01 -8.46 2.50
N PRO A 11 -20.96 -7.62 2.04
CA PRO A 11 -21.63 -7.85 0.77
C PRO A 11 -20.62 -7.83 -0.38
N VAL A 12 -20.95 -8.51 -1.48
CA VAL A 12 -20.10 -8.49 -2.68
C VAL A 12 -20.00 -7.06 -3.22
N ILE A 13 -18.81 -6.48 -3.13
CA ILE A 13 -18.54 -5.10 -3.53
C ILE A 13 -18.27 -5.02 -5.03
N LYS A 14 -19.08 -4.23 -5.75
CA LYS A 14 -18.91 -3.94 -7.18
C LYS A 14 -17.87 -2.86 -7.46
N ARG A 15 -17.79 -1.84 -6.59
CA ARG A 15 -16.82 -0.73 -6.74
C ARG A 15 -16.57 -0.03 -5.41
N ALA A 16 -15.44 0.66 -5.35
CA ALA A 16 -15.08 1.56 -4.26
C ALA A 16 -14.72 2.95 -4.82
N ARG A 17 -15.12 4.03 -4.12
CA ARG A 17 -14.83 5.42 -4.51
C ARG A 17 -14.84 6.35 -3.30
N PHE A 18 -13.85 7.22 -3.19
CA PHE A 18 -13.67 8.10 -2.02
C PHE A 18 -13.68 7.26 -0.74
N PHE A 19 -14.56 7.53 0.21
CA PHE A 19 -14.68 6.75 1.44
C PHE A 19 -15.86 5.76 1.39
N TYR A 20 -16.30 5.36 0.20
CA TYR A 20 -17.52 4.55 0.02
C TYR A 20 -17.29 3.26 -0.75
N LEU A 21 -17.99 2.21 -0.31
CA LEU A 21 -18.16 0.94 -0.99
C LEU A 21 -19.56 0.84 -1.59
N TYR A 22 -19.67 0.22 -2.75
CA TYR A 22 -20.92 0.00 -3.45
C TYR A 22 -21.05 -1.48 -3.76
N ASP A 23 -22.12 -2.11 -3.29
CA ASP A 23 -22.37 -3.51 -3.59
C ASP A 23 -22.98 -3.73 -4.99
N ILE A 24 -23.13 -4.99 -5.36
CA ILE A 24 -23.76 -5.40 -6.63
C ILE A 24 -25.25 -5.04 -6.72
N HIS A 25 -25.91 -4.78 -5.59
CA HIS A 25 -27.31 -4.37 -5.50
C HIS A 25 -27.49 -2.84 -5.54
N GLY A 26 -26.39 -2.08 -5.62
CA GLY A 26 -26.39 -0.63 -5.69
C GLY A 26 -26.44 0.09 -4.35
N LYS A 27 -26.39 -0.64 -3.21
CA LYS A 27 -26.34 -0.01 -1.89
C LYS A 27 -24.95 0.54 -1.63
N ARG A 28 -24.91 1.70 -0.96
CA ARG A 28 -23.71 2.45 -0.63
C ARG A 28 -23.42 2.35 0.87
N TYR A 29 -22.17 2.02 1.20
CA TYR A 29 -21.67 1.91 2.57
C TYR A 29 -20.54 2.91 2.77
N LEU A 30 -20.57 3.63 3.87
CA LEU A 30 -19.41 4.39 4.34
C LEU A 30 -18.37 3.39 4.87
N ASP A 31 -17.17 3.42 4.34
CA ASP A 31 -16.09 2.55 4.76
C ASP A 31 -15.17 3.27 5.75
N LEU A 32 -15.23 2.84 7.01
CA LEU A 32 -14.37 3.31 8.09
C LEU A 32 -13.15 2.41 8.32
N TYR A 33 -13.13 1.21 7.72
CA TYR A 33 -12.01 0.30 7.82
C TYR A 33 -10.89 0.67 6.86
N LEU A 34 -11.23 1.20 5.67
CA LEU A 34 -10.30 1.73 4.67
C LEU A 34 -9.13 0.79 4.38
N ASN A 35 -9.42 -0.51 4.31
CA ASN A 35 -8.45 -1.58 4.09
C ASN A 35 -7.29 -1.57 5.12
N GLY A 36 -7.63 -1.46 6.41
CA GLY A 36 -6.66 -1.38 7.50
C GLY A 36 -5.79 -0.12 7.42
N GLY A 37 -6.36 1.00 6.98
CA GLY A 37 -5.66 2.29 6.81
C GLY A 37 -4.86 2.44 5.52
N LYS A 38 -4.73 1.40 4.68
CA LYS A 38 -4.02 1.50 3.39
C LYS A 38 -4.66 2.49 2.43
N ASN A 39 -5.97 2.68 2.54
CA ASN A 39 -6.73 3.62 1.72
C ASN A 39 -7.09 4.89 2.52
N PHE A 40 -6.18 5.39 3.37
CA PHE A 40 -6.42 6.57 4.19
C PHE A 40 -6.83 7.82 3.37
N LEU A 41 -6.30 7.97 2.14
CA LEU A 41 -6.69 9.05 1.21
C LEU A 41 -7.98 8.74 0.42
N GLY A 42 -8.68 7.67 0.80
CA GLY A 42 -9.84 7.13 0.10
C GLY A 42 -9.48 6.27 -1.11
N TYR A 43 -10.50 5.57 -1.60
CA TYR A 43 -10.48 4.79 -2.82
C TYR A 43 -10.42 5.71 -4.05
N ARG A 44 -9.56 5.34 -5.01
CA ARG A 44 -9.36 6.04 -6.29
C ARG A 44 -8.91 7.50 -6.07
N VAL A 45 -7.73 7.66 -5.50
CA VAL A 45 -7.05 8.96 -5.41
C VAL A 45 -6.93 9.58 -6.82
N GLN A 46 -7.30 10.86 -6.94
CA GLN A 46 -7.28 11.56 -8.22
C GLN A 46 -5.87 11.59 -8.79
N GLY A 47 -5.72 11.31 -10.10
CA GLY A 47 -4.43 11.32 -10.79
C GLY A 47 -3.54 10.09 -10.57
N LEU A 48 -3.68 9.37 -9.44
CA LEU A 48 -2.82 8.21 -9.11
C LEU A 48 -2.98 7.07 -10.13
N ASN A 49 -4.20 6.74 -10.52
CA ASN A 49 -4.46 5.72 -11.55
C ASN A 49 -3.84 6.09 -12.91
N ARG A 50 -3.84 7.37 -13.25
CA ARG A 50 -3.25 7.86 -14.51
C ARG A 50 -1.74 7.71 -14.47
N LEU A 51 -1.10 8.14 -13.39
CA LEU A 51 0.33 7.98 -13.15
C LEU A 51 0.74 6.50 -13.22
N PHE A 52 -0.01 5.63 -12.54
CA PHE A 52 0.27 4.20 -12.54
C PHE A 52 0.20 3.60 -13.95
N LYS A 53 -0.89 3.86 -14.69
CA LYS A 53 -1.03 3.41 -16.08
C LYS A 53 0.09 3.94 -16.97
N GLN A 54 0.47 5.21 -16.80
CA GLN A 54 1.56 5.82 -17.56
C GLN A 54 2.90 5.13 -17.28
N THR A 55 3.22 4.84 -16.01
CA THR A 55 4.44 4.12 -15.63
C THR A 55 4.46 2.71 -16.18
N MET A 56 3.31 2.02 -16.12
CA MET A 56 3.12 0.67 -16.70
C MET A 56 3.37 0.67 -18.21
N SER A 57 2.80 1.65 -18.93
CA SER A 57 3.00 1.81 -20.38
C SER A 57 4.47 2.06 -20.77
N ARG A 58 5.32 2.52 -19.84
CA ARG A 58 6.76 2.67 -20.07
C ARG A 58 7.56 1.38 -19.85
N GLY A 59 6.92 0.27 -19.48
CA GLY A 59 7.59 -1.01 -19.22
C GLY A 59 8.36 -1.08 -17.89
N LEU A 60 8.15 -0.10 -17.00
CA LEU A 60 8.91 0.03 -15.73
C LEU A 60 8.39 -0.88 -14.61
N ILE A 61 7.80 -2.01 -14.98
CA ILE A 61 7.36 -3.09 -14.06
C ILE A 61 8.36 -4.21 -13.91
N SER A 62 9.31 -4.30 -14.83
CA SER A 62 10.31 -5.34 -14.82
C SER A 62 11.26 -5.16 -13.63
N PRO A 63 11.83 -6.25 -13.08
CA PRO A 63 12.66 -6.21 -11.87
C PRO A 63 14.06 -5.59 -12.10
N TYR A 64 14.23 -4.80 -13.16
CA TYR A 64 15.49 -4.14 -13.47
C TYR A 64 15.69 -2.91 -12.56
N PRO A 65 16.95 -2.49 -12.34
CA PRO A 65 17.24 -1.27 -11.63
C PRO A 65 16.49 -0.08 -12.25
N SER A 66 15.78 0.69 -11.43
CA SER A 66 15.04 1.87 -11.86
C SER A 66 15.36 3.09 -11.01
N VAL A 67 15.25 4.27 -11.61
CA VAL A 67 15.44 5.55 -10.91
C VAL A 67 14.46 5.76 -9.75
N PHE A 68 13.30 5.08 -9.79
CA PHE A 68 12.25 5.22 -8.78
C PHE A 68 12.70 4.75 -7.39
N LYS A 69 13.62 3.78 -7.31
CA LYS A 69 14.14 3.30 -6.02
C LYS A 69 14.83 4.45 -5.27
N ASN A 70 15.77 5.13 -5.92
CA ASN A 70 16.51 6.22 -5.29
C ASN A 70 15.62 7.45 -5.05
N GLN A 71 14.70 7.75 -5.97
CA GLN A 71 13.71 8.82 -5.76
C GLN A 71 12.83 8.57 -4.54
N PHE A 72 12.39 7.32 -4.34
CA PHE A 72 11.61 6.94 -3.17
C PHE A 72 12.42 7.08 -1.88
N VAL A 73 13.67 6.59 -1.86
CA VAL A 73 14.56 6.74 -0.70
C VAL A 73 14.76 8.21 -0.33
N ASN A 74 15.04 9.07 -1.29
CA ASN A 74 15.22 10.51 -1.06
C ASN A 74 13.94 11.18 -0.52
N LEU A 75 12.78 10.78 -1.03
CA LEU A 75 11.48 11.26 -0.53
C LEU A 75 11.25 10.84 0.91
N VAL A 76 11.52 9.58 1.26
CA VAL A 76 11.40 9.07 2.64
C VAL A 76 12.30 9.87 3.58
N PHE A 77 13.56 10.12 3.20
CA PHE A 77 14.47 10.94 4.01
C PHE A 77 14.00 12.40 4.20
N THR A 78 13.20 12.92 3.27
CA THR A 78 12.63 14.27 3.42
C THR A 78 11.63 14.33 4.58
N PHE A 79 10.88 13.25 4.81
CA PHE A 79 9.92 13.12 5.91
C PHE A 79 10.56 12.62 7.21
N PHE A 80 11.56 11.74 7.12
CA PHE A 80 12.22 11.10 8.26
C PHE A 80 13.71 11.44 8.30
N LYS A 81 14.02 12.70 8.61
CA LYS A 81 15.40 13.22 8.58
C LYS A 81 16.33 12.55 9.60
N GLU A 82 15.77 12.02 10.68
CA GLU A 82 16.50 11.34 11.74
C GLU A 82 16.78 9.86 11.42
N ALA A 83 16.20 9.32 10.35
CA ALA A 83 16.48 7.95 9.95
C ALA A 83 17.95 7.85 9.48
N GLY A 84 18.70 6.87 10.00
CA GLY A 84 20.08 6.61 9.57
C GLY A 84 20.18 5.85 8.25
N SER A 85 19.14 5.07 7.89
CA SER A 85 19.09 4.26 6.68
C SER A 85 17.66 3.89 6.31
N VAL A 86 17.43 3.57 5.03
CA VAL A 86 16.12 3.12 4.51
C VAL A 86 16.33 1.83 3.73
N TYR A 87 15.58 0.80 4.10
CA TYR A 87 15.55 -0.50 3.41
C TYR A 87 14.15 -0.74 2.85
N ILE A 88 14.09 -1.16 1.58
CA ILE A 88 12.83 -1.42 0.88
C ILE A 88 12.69 -2.92 0.67
N PHE A 89 11.60 -3.47 1.18
CA PHE A 89 11.25 -4.88 1.07
C PHE A 89 10.03 -5.07 0.18
N ARG A 90 9.93 -6.22 -0.48
CA ARG A 90 8.75 -6.56 -1.29
C ARG A 90 7.59 -7.02 -0.40
N LEU A 91 7.89 -7.78 0.65
CA LEU A 91 6.90 -8.34 1.55
C LEU A 91 7.09 -7.79 2.97
N GLU A 92 5.98 -7.64 3.68
CA GLU A 92 5.97 -7.23 5.09
C GLU A 92 6.71 -8.24 5.98
N LYS A 93 6.65 -9.53 5.62
CA LYS A 93 7.35 -10.62 6.33
C LYS A 93 8.86 -10.40 6.33
N ASP A 94 9.44 -10.11 5.17
CA ASP A 94 10.88 -9.88 5.03
C ASP A 94 11.33 -8.67 5.86
N ALA A 95 10.53 -7.61 5.88
CA ALA A 95 10.79 -6.43 6.71
C ALA A 95 10.78 -6.78 8.21
N LYS A 96 9.82 -7.60 8.66
CA LYS A 96 9.75 -8.05 10.06
C LYS A 96 10.93 -8.94 10.44
N GLU A 97 11.31 -9.89 9.59
CA GLU A 97 12.47 -10.75 9.81
C GLU A 97 13.76 -9.94 9.89
N PHE A 98 13.92 -8.94 9.03
CA PHE A 98 15.05 -8.00 9.09
C PHE A 98 15.05 -7.17 10.38
N LEU A 99 13.90 -6.64 10.81
CA LEU A 99 13.82 -5.91 12.07
C LEU A 99 14.15 -6.80 13.27
N LEU A 100 13.68 -8.05 13.27
CA LEU A 100 14.00 -9.01 14.32
C LEU A 100 15.49 -9.34 14.36
N SER A 101 16.13 -9.51 13.21
CA SER A 101 17.57 -9.77 13.14
C SER A 101 18.42 -8.61 13.68
N LEU A 102 17.96 -7.37 13.53
CA LEU A 102 18.61 -6.19 14.11
C LEU A 102 18.50 -6.13 15.65
N THR A 103 17.42 -6.65 16.22
CA THR A 103 17.20 -6.64 17.69
C THR A 103 17.95 -7.74 18.44
N GLY A 104 18.69 -8.62 17.75
CA GLY A 104 19.47 -9.68 18.38
C GLY A 104 18.64 -10.84 18.96
N LYS A 105 17.32 -10.91 18.72
CA LYS A 105 16.44 -12.01 19.16
C LYS A 105 16.57 -13.30 18.34
N ASN A 106 17.65 -13.45 17.59
CA ASN A 106 18.03 -14.71 16.95
C ASN A 106 19.03 -15.47 17.82
N LYS A 107 18.58 -15.89 19.00
CA LYS A 107 19.11 -17.04 19.76
C LYS A 107 17.98 -17.70 20.52
#